data_AF-A0A172TXS3-F1
#
_entry.id   AF-A0A172TXS3-F1
#
_cell.length_a   1.000
_cell.length_b   1.000
_cell.length_c   1.000
_cell.angle_alpha   90.00
_cell.angle_beta   90.00
_cell.angle_gamma   90.00
#
_symmetry.space_group_name_H-M   'P 1'
#
loop_
_entity.id
_entity.type
_entity.pdbx_description
1 polymer ?
#
loop_
_entity_poly.entity_id
_entity_poly.type
_entity_poly.pdbx_seq_one_letter_code
_entity_poly.pdbx_strand_id
1 'polypeptide(L)'
;MKNLLLIVFLLISTMAGFSQAKPPTPSSLESPLFRSIEGTYFDLEHDNSMLSANSYFNILDWLQGRVAGLQVYTIRGIRVPYIRNYPATIYVDEIRSDASILNMLPVADMALVKIIKSPQAGIGTGPGGAIVVYTKRGEEEKEE
;
A
#
# COMPACT_ATOMS: atom_id res chain seq x y z
N MET A 1 -8.34 47.70 -47.56
CA MET A 1 -7.61 46.52 -47.03
C MET A 1 -7.12 46.80 -45.62
N LYS A 2 -8.06 46.92 -44.69
CA LYS A 2 -7.85 47.03 -43.24
C LYS A 2 -9.08 46.33 -42.65
N ASN A 3 -8.92 45.63 -41.52
CA ASN A 3 -9.99 44.97 -40.75
C ASN A 3 -10.15 43.44 -40.98
N LEU A 4 -9.05 42.69 -41.07
CA LEU A 4 -9.13 41.22 -40.97
C LEU A 4 -7.93 40.60 -40.24
N LEU A 5 -7.48 41.23 -39.16
CA LEU A 5 -6.37 40.70 -38.36
C LEU A 5 -6.52 41.04 -36.86
N LEU A 6 -7.70 40.79 -36.27
CA LEU A 6 -7.89 41.06 -34.83
C LEU A 6 -8.82 40.10 -34.08
N ILE A 7 -9.22 38.96 -34.64
CA ILE A 7 -10.25 38.08 -34.01
C ILE A 7 -9.77 36.65 -33.70
N VAL A 8 -8.46 36.40 -33.64
CA VAL A 8 -7.94 35.08 -33.22
C VAL A 8 -6.91 35.23 -32.09
N PHE A 9 -7.29 35.97 -31.04
CA PHE A 9 -6.50 36.05 -29.81
C PHE A 9 -7.34 35.94 -28.54
N LEU A 10 -8.56 35.43 -28.66
CA LEU A 10 -9.52 35.35 -27.56
C LEU A 10 -10.09 33.95 -27.46
N LEU A 11 -9.25 32.98 -27.09
CA LEU A 11 -9.64 31.64 -26.63
C LEU A 11 -8.40 30.86 -26.15
N ILE A 12 -7.69 31.40 -25.15
CA ILE A 12 -6.96 30.52 -24.21
C ILE A 12 -7.70 30.66 -22.90
N SER A 13 -8.81 29.93 -22.86
CA SER A 13 -9.62 29.75 -21.67
C SER A 13 -8.73 29.07 -20.62
N THR A 14 -8.52 29.77 -19.52
CA THR A 14 -8.45 29.23 -18.15
C THR A 14 -8.23 27.72 -18.07
N MET A 15 -6.97 27.28 -18.06
CA MET A 15 -6.65 26.00 -17.44
C MET A 15 -6.94 26.17 -15.96
N ALA A 16 -8.04 25.55 -15.51
CA ALA A 16 -8.34 25.36 -14.11
C ALA A 16 -7.09 24.77 -13.43
N GLY A 17 -6.60 25.46 -12.41
CA GLY A 17 -5.63 24.89 -11.49
C GLY A 17 -6.27 23.69 -10.85
N PHE A 18 -5.89 22.49 -11.30
CA PHE A 18 -6.16 21.26 -10.58
C PHE A 18 -5.47 21.43 -9.22
N SER A 19 -6.25 21.72 -8.17
CA SER A 19 -5.76 21.66 -6.80
C SER A 19 -5.51 20.19 -6.51
N GLN A 20 -4.34 19.70 -6.89
CA GLN A 20 -3.92 18.36 -6.55
C GLN A 20 -3.70 18.38 -5.04
N ALA A 21 -4.68 17.88 -4.28
CA ALA A 21 -4.48 17.61 -2.86
C ALA A 21 -3.22 16.75 -2.74
N LYS A 22 -2.28 17.15 -1.87
CA LYS A 22 -1.05 16.41 -1.64
C LYS A 22 -1.42 14.94 -1.40
N PRO A 23 -0.84 13.98 -2.14
CA PRO A 23 -1.16 12.58 -1.92
C PRO A 23 -0.90 12.23 -0.46
N PRO A 24 -1.79 11.46 0.18
CA PRO A 24 -1.61 11.08 1.56
C PRO A 24 -0.27 10.37 1.72
N THR A 25 0.43 10.68 2.81
CA THR A 25 1.66 9.96 3.15
C THR A 25 1.31 8.54 3.59
N PRO A 26 2.17 7.53 3.36
CA PRO A 26 1.92 6.17 3.85
C PRO A 26 1.57 6.12 5.34
N SER A 27 2.22 6.95 6.18
CA SER A 27 1.93 7.07 7.61
C SER A 27 0.52 7.58 7.95
N SER A 28 -0.15 8.33 7.06
CA SER A 28 -1.52 8.79 7.30
C SER A 28 -2.57 7.72 7.01
N LEU A 29 -2.23 6.68 6.23
CA LEU A 29 -3.10 5.53 5.96
C LEU A 29 -3.06 4.50 7.11
N GLU A 30 -2.04 4.58 7.98
CA GLU A 30 -1.90 3.69 9.13
C GLU A 30 -2.85 4.06 10.26
N SER A 31 -3.51 3.05 10.82
CA SER A 31 -4.13 3.17 12.15
C SER A 31 -3.04 3.31 13.25
N PRO A 32 -3.39 3.76 14.47
CA PRO A 32 -2.42 4.19 15.48
C PRO A 32 -1.46 3.11 16.01
N LEU A 33 -1.81 1.83 15.97
CA LEU A 33 -1.07 0.77 16.66
C LEU A 33 0.34 0.57 16.10
N PHE A 34 0.47 0.65 14.77
CA PHE A 34 1.75 0.43 14.10
C PHE A 34 2.43 1.72 13.65
N ARG A 35 1.78 2.88 13.76
CA ARG A 35 2.28 4.16 13.24
C ARG A 35 3.65 4.56 13.79
N SER A 36 3.91 4.31 15.06
CA SER A 36 5.18 4.65 15.73
C SER A 36 6.30 3.65 15.47
N ILE A 37 6.00 2.52 14.85
CA ILE A 37 6.95 1.43 14.63
C ILE A 37 7.64 1.63 13.29
N GLU A 38 8.97 1.57 13.28
CA GLU A 38 9.73 1.67 12.04
C GLU A 38 9.49 0.44 11.15
N GLY A 39 9.33 0.67 9.85
CA GLY A 39 9.14 -0.38 8.87
C GLY A 39 9.38 0.10 7.45
N THR A 40 9.40 -0.84 6.52
CA THR A 40 9.38 -0.55 5.08
C THR A 40 7.93 -0.46 4.60
N TYR A 41 7.60 0.59 3.87
CA TYR A 41 6.24 0.88 3.42
C TYR A 41 6.11 0.62 1.92
N PHE A 42 4.98 0.03 1.53
CA PHE A 42 4.57 -0.14 0.16
C PHE A 42 3.17 0.44 0.00
N ASP A 43 3.09 1.66 -0.54
CA ASP A 43 1.84 2.35 -0.83
C ASP A 43 1.27 1.84 -2.14
N LEU A 44 0.25 0.99 -2.07
CA LEU A 44 -0.33 0.33 -3.23
C LEU A 44 -1.43 1.16 -3.89
N GLU A 45 -1.85 2.23 -3.23
CA GLU A 45 -2.95 3.08 -3.67
C GLU A 45 -2.46 4.35 -4.36
N HIS A 46 -1.40 4.98 -3.84
CA HIS A 46 -0.95 6.28 -4.31
C HIS A 46 0.40 6.25 -5.03
N ASP A 47 1.21 5.20 -4.87
CA ASP A 47 2.49 5.07 -5.55
C ASP A 47 2.37 4.29 -6.87
N ASN A 48 2.45 5.03 -7.99
CA ASN A 48 2.38 4.46 -9.33
C ASN A 48 3.49 3.43 -9.63
N SER A 49 4.64 3.50 -8.95
CA SER A 49 5.71 2.51 -9.10
C SER A 49 5.31 1.12 -8.59
N MET A 50 4.26 1.06 -7.76
CA MET A 50 3.75 -0.16 -7.14
C MET A 50 2.54 -0.76 -7.85
N LEU A 51 2.06 -0.17 -8.96
CA LEU A 51 0.92 -0.67 -9.74
C LEU A 51 1.07 -2.13 -10.20
N SER A 52 2.32 -2.59 -10.40
CA SER A 52 2.61 -3.99 -10.70
C SER A 52 2.13 -4.98 -9.63
N ALA A 53 1.86 -4.55 -8.41
CA ALA A 53 1.30 -5.39 -7.35
C ALA A 53 -0.08 -5.94 -7.73
N ASN A 54 -0.88 -5.16 -8.45
CA ASN A 54 -2.25 -5.52 -8.81
C ASN A 54 -2.34 -6.72 -9.78
N SER A 55 -1.25 -7.10 -10.45
CA SER A 55 -1.22 -8.30 -11.29
C SER A 55 -0.99 -9.60 -10.51
N TYR A 56 -0.76 -9.51 -9.19
CA TYR A 56 -0.50 -10.66 -8.34
C TYR A 56 -1.76 -11.07 -7.58
N PHE A 57 -2.00 -12.37 -7.50
CA PHE A 57 -3.11 -12.92 -6.72
C PHE A 57 -2.91 -12.79 -5.22
N ASN A 58 -1.65 -12.82 -4.76
CA ASN A 58 -1.30 -12.71 -3.35
C ASN A 58 -0.15 -11.73 -3.19
N ILE A 59 -0.27 -10.83 -2.22
CA ILE A 59 0.72 -9.80 -1.95
C ILE A 59 2.11 -10.35 -1.60
N LEU A 60 2.18 -11.50 -0.94
CA LEU A 60 3.44 -12.13 -0.55
C LEU A 60 4.31 -12.50 -1.76
N ASP A 61 3.68 -12.92 -2.86
CA ASP A 61 4.38 -13.24 -4.10
C ASP A 61 5.01 -11.98 -4.73
N TRP A 62 4.33 -10.84 -4.62
CA TRP A 62 4.86 -9.56 -5.12
C TRP A 62 5.99 -9.03 -4.24
N LEU A 63 5.87 -9.18 -2.92
CA LEU A 63 6.88 -8.74 -1.94
C LEU A 63 8.18 -9.55 -2.02
N GLN A 64 8.12 -10.79 -2.52
CA GLN A 64 9.30 -11.63 -2.69
C GLN A 64 10.28 -10.97 -3.66
N GLY A 65 11.55 -10.84 -3.25
CA GLY A 65 12.58 -10.11 -4.00
C GLY A 65 12.55 -8.58 -3.82
N ARG A 66 11.48 -8.01 -3.23
CA ARG A 66 11.40 -6.59 -2.86
C ARG A 66 11.71 -6.35 -1.38
N VAL A 67 11.42 -7.35 -0.53
CA VAL A 67 11.72 -7.29 0.90
C VAL A 67 12.98 -8.11 1.19
N ALA A 68 14.06 -7.42 1.58
CA ALA A 68 15.30 -8.10 1.95
C ALA A 68 15.08 -9.09 3.10
N GLY A 69 15.45 -10.36 2.85
CA GLY A 69 15.34 -11.47 3.80
C GLY A 69 13.95 -12.11 3.87
N LEU A 70 12.99 -11.70 3.03
CA LEU A 70 11.68 -12.34 2.93
C LEU A 70 11.77 -13.57 2.01
N GLN A 71 11.28 -14.70 2.51
CA GLN A 71 11.02 -15.92 1.76
C GLN A 71 9.56 -16.29 1.96
N VAL A 72 8.91 -16.81 0.91
CA VAL A 72 7.53 -17.28 0.98
C VAL A 72 7.53 -18.77 0.76
N TYR A 73 6.98 -19.51 1.71
CA TYR A 73 6.81 -20.95 1.62
C TYR A 73 5.35 -21.28 1.35
N THR A 74 5.09 -22.30 0.53
CA THR A 74 3.74 -22.81 0.32
C THR A 74 3.52 -24.05 1.18
N ILE A 75 2.64 -23.95 2.17
CA ILE A 75 2.30 -25.04 3.08
C ILE A 75 0.82 -25.34 2.89
N ARG A 76 0.49 -26.51 2.34
CA ARG A 76 -0.90 -26.93 2.06
C ARG A 76 -1.70 -25.90 1.24
N GLY A 77 -1.05 -25.24 0.28
CA GLY A 77 -1.66 -24.21 -0.57
C GLY A 77 -1.72 -22.81 0.06
N ILE A 78 -1.28 -22.65 1.30
CA ILE A 78 -1.21 -21.35 2.00
C ILE A 78 0.20 -20.80 1.85
N ARG A 79 0.31 -19.53 1.46
CA ARG A 79 1.58 -18.80 1.40
C ARG A 79 1.92 -18.28 2.78
N VAL A 80 3.06 -18.69 3.32
CA VAL A 80 3.52 -18.34 4.66
C VAL A 80 4.82 -17.54 4.55
N PRO A 81 4.85 -16.29 5.02
CA PRO A 81 6.04 -15.45 4.93
C PRO A 81 7.02 -15.74 6.07
N TYR A 82 8.29 -15.82 5.72
CA TYR A 82 9.41 -15.95 6.64
C TYR A 82 10.38 -14.81 6.40
N ILE A 83 10.72 -14.08 7.46
CA ILE A 83 11.74 -13.02 7.41
C ILE A 83 12.94 -13.52 8.19
N ARG A 84 14.09 -13.64 7.52
CA ARG A 84 15.35 -14.14 8.11
C ARG A 84 15.16 -15.51 8.78
N ASN A 85 14.49 -16.44 8.09
CA ASN A 85 14.19 -17.81 8.51
C ASN A 85 13.22 -17.95 9.69
N TYR A 86 12.58 -16.88 10.16
CA TYR A 86 11.52 -16.93 11.16
C TYR A 86 10.17 -16.57 10.54
N PRO A 87 9.07 -17.25 10.93
CA PRO A 87 7.73 -16.91 10.42
C PRO A 87 7.36 -15.48 10.85
N ALA A 88 6.88 -14.69 9.90
CA ALA A 88 6.41 -13.34 10.16
C ALA A 88 4.93 -13.36 10.57
N THR A 89 4.56 -12.52 11.54
CA THR A 89 3.15 -12.35 11.94
C THR A 89 2.39 -11.57 10.88
N ILE A 90 1.16 -11.97 10.55
CA ILE A 90 0.27 -11.19 9.69
C ILE A 90 -0.69 -10.36 10.53
N TYR A 91 -0.86 -9.09 10.15
CA TYR A 91 -1.93 -8.22 10.62
C TYR A 91 -2.68 -7.68 9.40
N VAL A 92 -4.01 -7.70 9.45
CA VAL A 92 -4.88 -7.02 8.48
C VAL A 92 -5.70 -6.01 9.27
N ASP A 93 -5.57 -4.73 8.93
CA ASP A 93 -6.23 -3.61 9.62
C ASP A 93 -6.05 -3.68 11.15
N GLU A 94 -4.80 -3.90 11.58
CA GLU A 94 -4.39 -4.05 12.99
C GLU A 94 -4.88 -5.31 13.71
N ILE A 95 -5.64 -6.17 13.04
CA ILE A 95 -6.11 -7.44 13.59
C ILE A 95 -5.13 -8.54 13.21
N ARG A 96 -4.56 -9.22 14.21
CA ARG A 96 -3.71 -10.40 13.99
C ARG A 96 -4.52 -11.47 13.28
N SER A 97 -3.97 -11.98 12.18
CA SER A 97 -4.62 -12.98 11.33
C SER A 97 -3.67 -14.09 10.94
N ASP A 98 -4.23 -15.21 10.49
CA ASP A 98 -3.45 -16.29 9.85
C ASP A 98 -3.09 -15.92 8.40
N ALA A 99 -2.00 -16.47 7.86
CA ALA A 99 -1.54 -16.16 6.51
C ALA A 99 -2.55 -16.55 5.41
N SER A 100 -3.47 -17.48 5.69
CA SER A 100 -4.57 -17.83 4.78
C SER A 100 -5.47 -16.66 4.39
N ILE A 101 -5.61 -15.63 5.23
CA ILE A 101 -6.42 -14.44 4.90
C ILE A 101 -5.90 -13.73 3.65
N LEU A 102 -4.57 -13.72 3.46
CA LEU A 102 -3.93 -13.04 2.32
C LEU A 102 -4.16 -13.77 0.99
N ASN A 103 -4.59 -15.03 1.02
CA ASN A 103 -5.05 -15.73 -0.18
C ASN A 103 -6.49 -15.32 -0.58
N MET A 104 -7.28 -14.79 0.36
CA MET A 104 -8.67 -14.37 0.14
C MET A 104 -8.79 -12.87 -0.12
N LEU A 105 -7.76 -12.09 0.22
CA LEU A 105 -7.71 -10.64 0.05
C LEU A 105 -6.99 -10.28 -1.26
N PRO A 106 -7.68 -9.76 -2.29
CA PRO A 106 -7.06 -9.30 -3.52
C PRO A 106 -6.08 -8.16 -3.26
N VAL A 107 -4.96 -8.13 -3.99
CA VAL A 107 -3.96 -7.06 -3.85
C VAL A 107 -4.54 -5.70 -4.24
N ALA A 108 -5.49 -5.68 -5.17
CA ALA A 108 -6.16 -4.47 -5.61
C ALA A 108 -6.98 -3.78 -4.49
N ASP A 109 -7.35 -4.51 -3.45
CA ASP A 109 -8.14 -3.99 -2.31
C ASP A 109 -7.24 -3.55 -1.14
N MET A 110 -5.91 -3.65 -1.30
CA MET A 110 -4.94 -3.22 -0.30
C MET A 110 -4.52 -1.77 -0.59
N ALA A 111 -4.51 -0.94 0.45
CA ALA A 111 -4.04 0.44 0.36
C ALA A 111 -2.54 0.54 0.68
N LEU A 112 -2.11 -0.16 1.73
CA LEU A 112 -0.76 -0.06 2.25
C LEU A 112 -0.29 -1.41 2.78
N VAL A 113 0.98 -1.72 2.56
CA VAL A 113 1.64 -2.86 3.19
C VAL A 113 2.89 -2.36 3.91
N LYS A 114 2.99 -2.67 5.20
CA LYS A 114 4.15 -2.35 6.03
C LYS A 114 4.86 -3.59 6.50
N ILE A 115 6.18 -3.59 6.32
CA ILE A 115 7.07 -4.65 6.75
C ILE A 115 7.88 -4.19 7.96
N ILE A 116 7.62 -4.82 9.09
CA ILE A 116 8.34 -4.61 10.34
C ILE A 116 9.29 -5.79 10.51
N LYS A 117 10.61 -5.56 10.38
CA LYS A 117 11.62 -6.63 10.47
C LYS A 117 12.21 -6.80 11.87
N SER A 118 12.04 -5.82 12.74
CA SER A 118 12.58 -5.88 14.09
C SER A 118 11.71 -6.81 14.97
N PRO A 119 12.30 -7.84 15.61
CA PRO A 119 11.56 -8.72 16.51
C PRO A 119 10.99 -8.01 17.75
N GLN A 120 11.56 -6.86 18.12
CA GLN A 120 11.23 -6.11 19.34
C GLN A 120 10.48 -4.81 19.03
N ALA A 121 10.04 -4.61 17.78
CA ALA A 121 9.52 -3.33 17.33
C ALA A 121 8.14 -2.99 17.90
N GLY A 122 7.42 -3.95 18.48
CA GLY A 122 6.13 -3.69 19.11
C GLY A 122 5.45 -4.91 19.69
N ILE A 123 4.23 -4.70 20.16
CA ILE A 123 3.41 -5.77 20.76
C ILE A 123 3.00 -6.76 19.66
N GLY A 124 3.47 -8.00 19.77
CA GLY A 124 3.08 -9.09 18.88
C GLY A 124 3.89 -9.18 17.58
N THR A 125 4.94 -8.39 17.40
CA THR A 125 5.94 -8.70 16.36
C THR A 125 6.69 -9.95 16.80
N GLY A 126 6.52 -11.06 16.08
CA GLY A 126 7.18 -12.33 16.41
C GLY A 126 8.68 -12.27 16.09
N PRO A 127 9.41 -13.39 16.21
CA PRO A 127 10.83 -13.45 15.84
C PRO A 127 11.08 -13.12 14.36
N GLY A 128 10.11 -13.36 13.47
CA GLY A 128 10.14 -12.93 12.07
C GLY A 128 9.57 -11.53 11.82
N GLY A 129 9.31 -10.74 12.86
CA GLY A 129 8.67 -9.44 12.72
C GLY A 129 7.19 -9.55 12.34
N ALA A 130 6.71 -8.60 11.51
CA ALA A 130 5.32 -8.55 11.05
C ALA A 130 5.19 -8.00 9.63
N ILE A 131 4.16 -8.48 8.94
CA ILE A 131 3.62 -7.90 7.70
C ILE A 131 2.23 -7.37 8.05
N VAL A 132 2.07 -6.06 7.98
CA VAL A 132 0.83 -5.35 8.27
C VAL A 132 0.22 -4.92 6.94
N VAL A 133 -1.02 -5.30 6.69
CA VAL A 133 -1.79 -4.94 5.51
C VAL A 133 -2.92 -4.03 5.94
N TYR A 134 -3.07 -2.89 5.28
CA TYR A 134 -4.23 -2.02 5.43
C TYR A 134 -5.06 -2.11 4.17
N THR A 135 -6.37 -2.33 4.33
CA THR A 135 -7.31 -2.37 3.21
C THR A 135 -7.70 -0.96 2.79
N LYS A 136 -8.09 -0.80 1.52
CA LYS A 136 -8.68 0.44 1.04
C LYS A 136 -9.96 0.72 1.81
N ARG A 137 -10.09 1.92 2.33
CA ARG A 137 -11.36 2.41 2.86
C ARG A 137 -12.12 3.03 1.71
N GLY A 138 -13.44 2.83 1.66
CA GLY A 138 -14.28 3.51 0.68
C GLY A 138 -14.01 5.01 0.74
N GLU A 139 -13.98 5.66 -0.43
CA GLU A 139 -13.97 7.12 -0.49
C GLU A 139 -15.18 7.59 0.32
N GLU A 140 -14.95 8.23 1.48
CA GLU A 140 -15.97 9.08 2.06
C GLU A 140 -16.21 10.15 1.01
N GLU A 141 -17.32 10.02 0.26
CA GLU A 141 -17.85 11.11 -0.53
C GLU A 141 -17.96 12.30 0.43
N LYS A 142 -17.03 13.24 0.30
CA LYS A 142 -17.13 14.51 1.00
C LYS A 142 -18.32 15.21 0.37
N GLU A 143 -19.48 15.03 0.99
CA GLU A 143 -20.66 15.85 0.70
C GLU A 143 -20.25 17.32 0.94
N GLU A 144 -20.26 18.10 -0.15
CA GLU A 144 -20.05 19.55 -0.15
C GLU A 144 -21.23 20.32 0.45
#